data_AF-A0AAN7ZTI0-F1
#
_entry.id   AF-A0AAN7ZTI0-F1
#
_cell.length_a   1.000
_cell.length_b   1.000
_cell.length_c   1.000
_cell.angle_alpha   90.00
_cell.angle_beta   90.00
_cell.angle_gamma   90.00
#
_symmetry.space_group_name_H-M   'P 1'
#
loop_
_entity.id
_entity.type
_entity.pdbx_description
1 polymer ?
#
loop_
_entity_poly.entity_id
_entity_poly.type
_entity_poly.pdbx_seq_one_letter_code
_entity_poly.pdbx_strand_id
1 'polypeptide(L)'
;MNNVIILFLIATYVQVSFGSEDDNINKIIRITEMCVNENNLNATKVNSVWVPGTIPENDDDIITFFLCSFRKLHIFDERNLINYDNLRYNVPSFLKITFTEIMDYEKITNGIAEDCFTFLQTLPSQIHIIKIRNCGVSYAQSRIAT
;
A
#
# COMPACT_ATOMS: atom_id res chain seq x y z
N MET A 1 39.15 -17.71 -10.77
CA MET A 1 38.01 -18.37 -11.44
C MET A 1 37.48 -19.47 -10.54
N ASN A 2 36.15 -19.54 -10.47
CA ASN A 2 35.33 -20.70 -10.10
C ASN A 2 34.97 -20.96 -8.63
N ASN A 3 33.64 -20.89 -8.44
CA ASN A 3 32.78 -21.70 -7.58
C ASN A 3 32.28 -21.14 -6.24
N VAL A 4 32.76 -19.99 -5.74
CA VAL A 4 32.22 -19.43 -4.48
C VAL A 4 31.22 -18.28 -4.70
N ILE A 5 31.41 -17.48 -5.76
CA ILE A 5 30.58 -16.28 -5.99
C ILE A 5 29.19 -16.63 -6.56
N ILE A 6 29.07 -17.74 -7.32
CA ILE A 6 27.79 -18.17 -7.89
C ILE A 6 26.90 -18.84 -6.83
N LEU A 7 27.47 -19.48 -5.82
CA LEU A 7 26.68 -20.08 -4.72
C LEU A 7 26.10 -19.02 -3.77
N PHE A 8 26.75 -17.86 -3.60
CA PHE A 8 26.17 -16.74 -2.85
C PHE A 8 25.05 -16.01 -3.60
N LEU A 9 25.11 -15.96 -4.94
CA LEU A 9 24.09 -15.31 -5.77
C LEU A 9 22.81 -16.15 -5.93
N ILE A 10 22.90 -17.48 -5.73
CA ILE A 10 21.74 -18.39 -5.77
C ILE A 10 21.17 -18.64 -4.36
N ALA A 11 21.95 -18.47 -3.28
CA ALA A 11 21.42 -18.53 -1.91
C ALA A 11 20.63 -17.26 -1.50
N THR A 12 20.81 -16.14 -2.23
CA THR A 12 19.88 -15.01 -2.21
C THR A 12 18.80 -15.15 -3.28
N TYR A 13 18.47 -16.40 -3.69
CA TYR A 13 17.09 -16.68 -4.09
C TYR A 13 16.22 -16.10 -2.99
N VAL A 14 15.52 -15.05 -3.38
CA VAL A 14 14.52 -14.29 -2.66
C VAL A 14 13.39 -15.25 -2.25
N GLN A 15 13.69 -16.15 -1.32
CA GLN A 15 12.79 -16.56 -0.27
C GLN A 15 13.09 -15.63 0.91
N VAL A 16 12.93 -14.32 0.68
CA VAL A 16 12.28 -13.56 1.72
C VAL A 16 10.91 -14.21 1.79
N SER A 17 10.74 -15.12 2.76
CA SER A 17 9.43 -15.52 3.25
C SER A 17 8.74 -14.24 3.69
N PHE A 18 8.18 -13.54 2.72
CA PHE A 18 6.99 -12.78 2.91
C PHE A 18 6.03 -13.76 3.60
N GLY A 19 5.39 -13.34 4.69
CA GLY A 19 4.21 -14.08 5.15
C GLY A 19 3.31 -14.34 3.95
N SER A 20 2.48 -15.38 3.99
CA SER A 20 1.58 -15.62 2.87
C SER A 20 0.85 -14.30 2.54
N GLU A 21 0.65 -13.96 1.27
CA GLU A 21 0.02 -12.67 0.93
C GLU A 21 -1.35 -12.50 1.63
N ASP A 22 -2.00 -13.62 1.97
CA ASP A 22 -3.20 -13.70 2.78
C ASP A 22 -2.96 -13.31 4.26
N ASP A 23 -1.78 -13.61 4.83
CA ASP A 23 -1.36 -13.09 6.15
C ASP A 23 -1.21 -11.57 6.13
N ASN A 24 -0.71 -10.98 5.04
CA ASN A 24 -0.62 -9.52 4.90
C ASN A 24 -1.99 -8.85 4.79
N ILE A 25 -2.94 -9.46 4.06
CA ILE A 25 -4.32 -8.98 3.99
C ILE A 25 -4.95 -8.99 5.40
N ASN A 26 -4.83 -10.11 6.11
CA ASN A 26 -5.34 -10.23 7.47
C ASN A 26 -4.69 -9.20 8.42
N LYS A 27 -3.39 -8.93 8.25
CA LYS A 27 -2.68 -7.88 9.00
C LYS A 27 -3.25 -6.50 8.70
N ILE A 28 -3.52 -6.16 7.43
CA ILE A 28 -4.09 -4.87 7.03
C ILE A 28 -5.52 -4.71 7.57
N ILE A 29 -6.35 -5.75 7.54
CA ILE A 29 -7.70 -5.73 8.10
C ILE A 29 -7.65 -5.47 9.61
N ARG A 30 -6.78 -6.16 10.35
CA ARG A 30 -6.59 -5.92 11.79
C ARG A 30 -6.13 -4.49 12.09
N ILE A 31 -5.17 -3.99 11.32
CA ILE A 31 -4.69 -2.61 11.45
C ILE A 31 -5.82 -1.60 11.16
N THR A 32 -6.69 -1.92 10.20
CA THR A 32 -7.86 -1.09 9.88
C THR A 32 -8.77 -0.97 11.09
N GLU A 33 -9.16 -2.10 11.69
CA GLU A 33 -10.00 -2.13 12.90
C GLU A 33 -9.34 -1.38 14.06
N MET A 34 -8.04 -1.59 14.28
CA MET A 34 -7.29 -0.87 15.33
C MET A 34 -7.33 0.64 15.11
N CYS A 35 -7.05 1.11 13.89
CA CYS A 35 -7.02 2.54 13.59
C CYS A 35 -8.40 3.20 13.67
N VAL A 36 -9.45 2.49 13.26
CA VAL A 36 -10.84 2.92 13.43
C VAL A 36 -11.17 3.10 14.92
N ASN A 37 -10.84 2.11 15.75
CA ASN A 37 -11.16 2.13 17.18
C ASN A 37 -10.32 3.17 17.95
N GLU A 38 -8.99 3.21 17.73
CA GLU A 38 -8.08 4.12 18.44
C GLU A 38 -8.39 5.60 18.18
N ASN A 39 -8.91 5.93 16.99
CA ASN A 39 -9.22 7.30 16.59
C ASN A 39 -10.72 7.60 16.58
N ASN A 40 -11.56 6.67 17.09
CA ASN A 40 -13.02 6.80 17.12
C ASN A 40 -13.65 7.19 15.76
N LEU A 41 -13.16 6.56 14.68
CA LEU A 41 -13.57 6.87 13.31
C LEU A 41 -14.85 6.12 12.93
N ASN A 42 -15.59 6.66 11.95
CA ASN A 42 -16.74 5.95 11.38
C ASN A 42 -16.27 4.77 10.51
N ALA A 43 -16.53 3.54 10.96
CA ALA A 43 -16.11 2.32 10.26
C ALA A 43 -16.68 2.22 8.84
N THR A 44 -17.95 2.58 8.63
CA THR A 44 -18.59 2.55 7.30
C THR A 44 -17.89 3.51 6.34
N LYS A 45 -17.54 4.70 6.82
CA LYS A 45 -16.81 5.71 6.05
C LYS A 45 -15.40 5.24 5.73
N VAL A 46 -14.67 4.71 6.72
CA VAL A 46 -13.32 4.16 6.50
C VAL A 46 -13.35 2.99 5.53
N ASN A 47 -14.33 2.10 5.60
CA ASN A 47 -14.43 0.96 4.68
C ASN A 47 -14.66 1.38 3.22
N SER A 48 -15.15 2.61 2.97
CA SER A 48 -15.27 3.14 1.61
C SER A 48 -13.93 3.31 0.89
N VAL A 49 -12.82 3.41 1.63
CA VAL A 49 -11.46 3.51 1.03
C VAL A 49 -11.02 2.24 0.31
N TRP A 50 -11.71 1.12 0.54
CA TRP A 50 -11.47 -0.17 -0.10
C TRP A 50 -12.38 -0.39 -1.32
N VAL A 51 -13.24 0.57 -1.66
CA VAL A 51 -14.10 0.48 -2.84
C VAL A 51 -13.41 1.17 -4.03
N PRO A 52 -13.39 0.57 -5.23
CA PRO A 52 -12.86 1.23 -6.42
C PRO A 52 -13.56 2.58 -6.70
N GLY A 53 -12.81 3.58 -7.18
CA GLY A 53 -13.29 4.95 -7.40
C GLY A 53 -12.52 5.99 -6.56
N THR A 54 -12.78 7.28 -6.77
CA THR A 54 -12.07 8.37 -6.07
C THR A 54 -12.73 8.73 -4.75
N ILE A 55 -11.93 8.98 -3.71
CA ILE A 55 -12.38 9.52 -2.42
C ILE A 55 -11.97 11.00 -2.25
N PRO A 56 -12.67 11.80 -1.45
CA PRO A 56 -12.31 13.21 -1.22
C PRO A 56 -10.93 13.37 -0.56
N GLU A 57 -10.11 14.27 -1.09
CA GLU A 57 -8.73 14.50 -0.61
C GLU A 57 -8.63 15.30 0.69
N ASN A 58 -9.71 15.98 1.07
CA ASN A 58 -9.82 16.83 2.25
C ASN A 58 -10.65 16.18 3.36
N ASP A 59 -10.78 14.86 3.36
CA ASP A 59 -11.53 14.12 4.37
C ASP A 59 -10.66 13.78 5.58
N ASP A 60 -10.79 14.56 6.65
CA ASP A 60 -9.93 14.44 7.85
C ASP A 60 -9.98 13.05 8.51
N ASP A 61 -11.13 12.37 8.49
CA ASP A 61 -11.25 11.02 9.07
C ASP A 61 -10.44 10.01 8.25
N ILE A 62 -10.51 10.13 6.91
CA ILE A 62 -9.78 9.24 6.00
C ILE A 62 -8.28 9.55 6.05
N ILE A 63 -7.90 10.84 6.12
CA ILE A 63 -6.51 11.24 6.32
C ILE A 63 -5.97 10.64 7.63
N THR A 64 -6.71 10.79 8.73
CA THR A 64 -6.35 10.24 10.04
C THR A 64 -6.20 8.73 9.99
N PHE A 65 -7.15 8.06 9.34
CA PHE A 65 -7.11 6.62 9.10
C PHE A 65 -5.82 6.17 8.38
N PHE A 66 -5.48 6.82 7.27
CA PHE A 66 -4.30 6.46 6.49
C PHE A 66 -3.00 6.73 7.25
N LEU A 67 -2.89 7.87 7.96
CA LEU A 67 -1.73 8.18 8.78
C LEU A 67 -1.52 7.13 9.88
N CYS A 68 -2.58 6.73 10.57
CA CYS A 68 -2.53 5.66 11.56
C CYS A 68 -2.08 4.34 10.93
N SER A 69 -2.71 3.94 9.82
CA SER A 69 -2.44 2.66 9.16
C SER A 69 -1.01 2.59 8.63
N PHE A 70 -0.53 3.66 8.01
CA PHE A 70 0.82 3.71 7.43
C PHE A 70 1.91 3.69 8.50
N ARG A 71 1.67 4.30 9.67
CA ARG A 71 2.59 4.18 10.81
C ARG A 71 2.64 2.76 11.35
N LYS A 72 1.49 2.09 11.53
CA LYS A 72 1.44 0.70 12.02
C LYS A 72 2.01 -0.31 11.00
N LEU A 73 1.98 0.02 9.72
CA LEU A 73 2.62 -0.75 8.65
C LEU A 73 4.09 -0.39 8.43
N HIS A 74 4.65 0.55 9.20
CA HIS A 74 6.00 1.09 9.04
C HIS A 74 6.27 1.66 7.63
N ILE A 75 5.22 2.09 6.93
CA ILE A 75 5.32 2.84 5.67
C ILE A 75 5.80 4.26 5.96
N PHE A 76 5.44 4.82 7.11
CA PHE A 76 6.07 6.03 7.64
C PHE A 76 7.08 5.69 8.72
N ASP A 77 8.27 6.30 8.64
CA ASP A 77 9.26 6.28 9.72
C ASP A 77 8.89 7.27 10.86
N GLU A 78 9.69 7.29 11.92
CA GLU A 78 9.49 8.18 13.08
C GLU A 78 9.57 9.68 12.73
N ARG A 79 10.13 10.02 11.56
CA ARG A 79 10.23 11.38 11.03
C ARG A 79 9.12 11.69 10.01
N ASN A 80 8.12 10.80 9.87
CA ASN A 80 7.07 10.84 8.87
C ASN A 80 7.57 10.80 7.42
N LEU A 81 8.76 10.24 7.18
CA LEU A 81 9.26 9.96 5.84
C LEU A 81 8.75 8.61 5.36
N ILE A 82 8.56 8.49 4.04
CA ILE A 82 8.05 7.26 3.44
C ILE A 82 9.17 6.24 3.28
N ASN A 83 8.94 5.06 3.83
CA ASN A 83 9.66 3.85 3.52
C ASN A 83 9.03 3.21 2.26
N TYR A 84 9.66 3.46 1.11
CA TYR A 84 9.18 2.98 -0.19
C TYR A 84 9.20 1.44 -0.30
N ASP A 85 10.12 0.76 0.39
CA ASP A 85 10.18 -0.70 0.39
C ASP A 85 8.96 -1.28 1.11
N ASN A 86 8.63 -0.76 2.28
CA ASN A 86 7.42 -1.15 3.01
C ASN A 86 6.15 -0.73 2.25
N LEU A 87 6.13 0.42 1.59
CA LEU A 87 5.01 0.82 0.75
C LEU A 87 4.81 -0.21 -0.38
N ARG A 88 5.85 -0.48 -1.17
CA ARG A 88 5.81 -1.45 -2.28
C ARG A 88 5.42 -2.84 -1.80
N TYR A 89 5.87 -3.26 -0.63
CA TYR A 89 5.49 -4.53 -0.01
C TYR A 89 3.99 -4.65 0.29
N ASN A 90 3.33 -3.56 0.73
CA ASN A 90 1.93 -3.60 1.13
C ASN A 90 0.94 -3.29 -0.01
N VAL A 91 1.37 -2.61 -1.08
CA VAL A 91 0.49 -2.23 -2.22
C VAL A 91 -0.24 -3.42 -2.86
N PRO A 92 0.39 -4.58 -3.13
CA PRO A 92 -0.32 -5.74 -3.67
C PRO A 92 -1.52 -6.17 -2.81
N SER A 93 -1.36 -6.18 -1.49
CA SER A 93 -2.45 -6.52 -0.57
C SER A 93 -3.55 -5.46 -0.57
N PHE A 94 -3.23 -4.17 -0.64
CA PHE A 94 -4.24 -3.10 -0.80
C PHE A 94 -5.04 -3.26 -2.09
N LEU A 95 -4.37 -3.58 -3.19
CA LEU A 95 -5.02 -3.83 -4.48
C LEU A 95 -5.94 -5.05 -4.42
N LYS A 96 -5.49 -6.15 -3.80
CA LYS A 96 -6.28 -7.38 -3.67
C LYS A 96 -7.53 -7.18 -2.80
N ILE A 97 -7.41 -6.39 -1.72
CA ILE A 97 -8.56 -5.96 -0.90
C ILE A 97 -9.54 -5.12 -1.74
N THR A 98 -9.03 -4.23 -2.60
CA THR A 98 -9.85 -3.27 -3.35
C THR A 98 -10.54 -3.88 -4.57
N PHE A 99 -9.82 -4.69 -5.34
CA PHE A 99 -10.27 -5.12 -6.67
C PHE A 99 -10.82 -6.55 -6.73
N THR A 100 -10.51 -7.43 -5.77
CA THR A 100 -10.98 -8.84 -5.67
C THR A 100 -10.75 -9.75 -6.89
N GLU A 101 -10.39 -9.20 -8.05
CA GLU A 101 -10.16 -9.88 -9.32
C GLU A 101 -8.75 -10.45 -9.42
N ILE A 102 -8.55 -11.42 -10.31
CA ILE A 102 -7.21 -11.96 -10.60
C ILE A 102 -6.46 -10.93 -11.45
N MET A 103 -5.47 -10.28 -10.86
CA MET A 103 -4.59 -9.33 -11.54
C MET A 103 -3.14 -9.74 -11.36
N ASP A 104 -2.28 -9.30 -12.28
CA ASP A 104 -0.84 -9.26 -12.06
C ASP A 104 -0.50 -8.11 -11.11
N TYR A 105 -0.70 -8.35 -9.81
CA TYR A 105 -0.55 -7.36 -8.75
C TYR A 105 0.86 -6.77 -8.69
N GLU A 106 1.89 -7.55 -9.06
CA GLU A 106 3.27 -7.07 -9.10
C GLU A 106 3.45 -6.05 -10.23
N LYS A 107 2.98 -6.37 -11.44
CA LYS A 107 3.03 -5.45 -12.59
C LYS A 107 2.24 -4.17 -12.32
N ILE A 108 1.05 -4.28 -11.73
CA ILE A 108 0.23 -3.11 -11.37
C ILE A 108 0.94 -2.27 -10.31
N THR A 109 1.51 -2.89 -9.28
CA THR A 109 2.25 -2.19 -8.21
C THR A 109 3.43 -1.40 -8.78
N ASN A 110 4.19 -1.98 -9.71
CA ASN A 110 5.32 -1.29 -10.34
C ASN A 110 4.84 -0.07 -11.15
N GLY A 111 3.76 -0.21 -11.93
CA GLY A 111 3.19 0.92 -12.66
C GLY A 111 2.67 2.04 -11.75
N ILE A 112 2.05 1.69 -10.62
CA ILE A 112 1.64 2.68 -9.60
C ILE A 112 2.86 3.40 -9.02
N ALA A 113 3.95 2.69 -8.74
CA ALA A 113 5.16 3.31 -8.21
C ALA A 113 5.77 4.31 -9.20
N GLU A 114 5.74 4.00 -10.50
CA GLU A 114 6.26 4.88 -11.56
C GLU A 114 5.35 6.11 -11.78
N ASP A 115 4.03 5.91 -11.85
CA ASP A 115 3.10 6.97 -12.26
C ASP A 115 2.55 7.80 -11.08
N CYS A 116 2.38 7.18 -9.91
CA CYS A 116 1.68 7.78 -8.77
C CYS A 116 2.59 8.22 -7.63
N PHE A 117 3.78 7.64 -7.44
CA PHE A 117 4.66 8.06 -6.34
C PHE A 117 5.46 9.33 -6.64
N THR A 118 5.36 9.85 -7.87
CA THR A 118 5.89 11.18 -8.22
C THR A 118 5.35 12.29 -7.30
N PHE A 119 4.11 12.14 -6.80
CA PHE A 119 3.50 13.07 -5.84
C PHE A 119 4.17 13.10 -4.46
N LEU A 120 5.05 12.14 -4.14
CA LEU A 120 5.75 12.04 -2.85
C LEU A 120 7.10 12.76 -2.80
N GLN A 121 7.58 13.30 -3.92
CA GLN A 121 8.89 13.94 -3.99
C GLN A 121 8.96 15.28 -3.24
N THR A 122 7.81 15.90 -2.96
CA THR A 122 7.67 17.03 -2.04
C THR A 122 7.13 16.52 -0.70
N LEU A 123 7.79 16.87 0.42
CA LEU A 123 7.46 16.49 1.82
C LEU A 123 6.00 16.04 1.96
N PRO A 124 5.73 14.82 2.47
CA PRO A 124 4.38 14.26 2.48
C PRO A 124 3.45 15.20 3.25
N SER A 125 2.68 16.00 2.52
CA SER A 125 1.50 16.63 3.10
C SER A 125 0.51 15.51 3.35
N GLN A 126 -0.25 15.59 4.43
CA GLN A 126 -1.21 14.55 4.81
C GLN A 126 -2.20 14.22 3.66
N ILE A 127 -2.43 15.21 2.79
CA ILE A 127 -3.25 15.14 1.58
C ILE A 127 -2.62 14.25 0.47
N HIS A 128 -1.29 14.16 0.40
CA HIS A 128 -0.61 13.36 -0.64
C HIS A 128 -0.95 11.86 -0.56
N ILE A 129 -1.30 11.35 0.63
CA ILE A 129 -1.64 9.93 0.80
C ILE A 129 -2.92 9.58 0.04
N ILE A 130 -3.95 10.43 0.14
CA ILE A 130 -5.22 10.21 -0.56
C ILE A 130 -5.01 10.35 -2.07
N LYS A 131 -4.21 11.32 -2.51
CA LYS A 131 -3.84 11.48 -3.93
C LYS A 131 -3.20 10.22 -4.50
N ILE A 132 -2.27 9.61 -3.77
CA ILE A 132 -1.61 8.37 -4.20
C ILE A 132 -2.58 7.21 -4.26
N ARG A 133 -3.44 7.07 -3.25
CA ARG A 133 -4.48 6.04 -3.25
C ARG A 133 -5.42 6.20 -4.44
N ASN A 134 -5.91 7.42 -4.68
CA ASN A 134 -6.79 7.71 -5.82
C ASN A 134 -6.09 7.45 -7.16
N CYS A 135 -4.83 7.88 -7.32
CA CYS A 135 -4.03 7.59 -8.50
C CYS A 135 -3.84 6.09 -8.70
N GLY A 136 -3.45 5.36 -7.65
CA GLY A 136 -3.21 3.91 -7.71
C GLY A 136 -4.47 3.11 -8.05
N VAL A 137 -5.62 3.48 -7.47
CA VAL A 137 -6.92 2.87 -7.79
C VAL A 137 -7.33 3.18 -9.23
N SER A 138 -7.20 4.44 -9.68
CA SER A 138 -7.50 4.82 -11.07
C SER A 138 -6.58 4.09 -12.07
N TYR A 139 -5.29 3.96 -11.74
CA TYR A 139 -4.33 3.23 -12.56
C TYR A 139 -4.72 1.76 -12.67
N ALA A 140 -4.97 1.09 -11.54
CA ALA A 140 -5.39 -0.31 -11.53
C ALA A 140 -6.70 -0.53 -12.30
N GLN A 141 -7.72 0.31 -12.09
CA GLN A 141 -8.98 0.27 -12.83
C GLN A 141 -8.77 0.35 -14.35
N SER A 142 -7.90 1.25 -14.81
CA SER A 142 -7.63 1.43 -16.23
C SER A 142 -6.99 0.21 -16.90
N ARG A 143 -6.36 -0.68 -16.11
CA ARG A 143 -5.73 -1.92 -16.57
C ARG A 143 -6.63 -3.14 -16.48
N ILE A 144 -7.70 -3.08 -15.69
CA ILE A 144 -8.76 -4.09 -15.63
C ILE A 144 -9.70 -3.93 -16.82
N ALA A 145 -10.05 -2.68 -17.17
CA ALA A 145 -11.01 -2.38 -18.24
C ALA A 145 -10.47 -2.59 -19.66
N THR A 146 -9.20 -2.96 -19.82
CA THR A 146 -8.50 -3.22 -21.09
C THR A 146 -8.12 -4.68 -21.23
#